data_AF-A0A7S2HWR0-F1
#
_entry.id   AF-A0A7S2HWR0-F1
#
_cell.length_a   1.000
_cell.length_b   1.000
_cell.length_c   1.000
_cell.angle_alpha   90.00
_cell.angle_beta   90.00
_cell.angle_gamma   90.00
#
_symmetry.space_group_name_H-M   'P 1'
#
loop_
_entity.id
_entity.type
_entity.pdbx_description
1 polymer ?
#
loop_
_entity_poly.entity_id
_entity_poly.type
_entity_poly.pdbx_seq_one_letter_code
_entity_poly.pdbx_strand_id
1 'polypeptide(L)'
;RGGRNFSQCDSLLIGSDGEASTFPYIEAADGNNQLEHEATTSRVSDEQLLYLQSRGLATEEAVSLVINGFCQDVFEQLPMEFAAESQKLLSMKLEGTVG
;
A
#
# COMPACT_ATOMS: atom_id res chain seq x y z
N ARG A 1 14.96 -17.20 25.64
CA ARG A 1 13.56 -16.71 25.56
C ARG A 1 13.24 -16.70 24.07
N GLY A 2 12.20 -17.39 23.61
CA GLY A 2 11.81 -17.36 22.20
C GLY A 2 11.24 -15.98 21.82
N GLY A 3 11.69 -15.44 20.69
CA GLY A 3 11.15 -14.22 20.08
C GLY A 3 10.00 -14.53 19.12
N ARG A 4 9.14 -13.53 18.89
CA ARG A 4 8.08 -13.58 17.88
C ARG A 4 8.20 -12.36 16.98
N ASN A 5 8.20 -12.57 15.66
CA ASN A 5 8.15 -11.49 14.68
C ASN A 5 7.18 -11.86 13.56
N PHE A 6 6.42 -10.88 13.10
CA PHE A 6 5.62 -10.92 11.90
C PHE A 6 6.01 -9.70 11.06
N SER A 7 6.35 -9.93 9.80
CA SER A 7 6.75 -8.87 8.87
C SER A 7 5.96 -9.01 7.57
N GLN A 8 5.16 -8.00 7.24
CA GLN A 8 4.33 -7.96 6.04
C GLN A 8 4.84 -6.85 5.09
N CYS A 9 4.98 -7.19 3.81
CA CYS A 9 5.47 -6.28 2.78
C CYS A 9 4.55 -6.27 1.57
N ASP A 10 3.65 -5.29 1.50
CA ASP A 10 2.70 -5.16 0.41
C ASP A 10 3.16 -4.09 -0.59
N SER A 11 3.08 -4.42 -1.87
CA SER A 11 3.40 -3.52 -2.99
C SER A 11 2.17 -3.30 -3.86
N LEU A 12 1.91 -2.04 -4.21
CA LEU A 12 0.84 -1.67 -5.15
C LEU A 12 1.44 -1.10 -6.42
N LEU A 13 1.18 -1.76 -7.54
CA LEU A 13 1.56 -1.31 -8.88
C LEU A 13 0.42 -0.54 -9.53
N ILE A 14 0.75 0.61 -10.11
CA ILE A 14 -0.19 1.47 -10.84
C ILE A 14 0.34 1.64 -12.25
N GLY A 15 -0.51 1.38 -13.24
CA GLY A 15 -0.12 1.38 -14.65
C GLY A 15 0.69 0.14 -15.06
N SER A 16 1.16 0.15 -16.32
CA SER A 16 1.87 -0.98 -16.93
C SER A 16 3.37 -1.01 -16.63
N ASP A 17 3.96 0.16 -16.36
CA ASP A 17 5.42 0.35 -16.36
C ASP A 17 6.02 0.34 -14.96
N GLY A 18 5.18 0.24 -13.92
CA GLY A 18 5.62 0.17 -12.53
C GLY A 18 6.30 -1.15 -12.21
N GLU A 19 7.43 -1.07 -11.51
CA GLU A 19 8.15 -2.21 -10.93
C GLU A 19 8.22 -2.05 -9.41
N ALA A 20 8.00 -3.15 -8.69
CA ALA A 20 8.16 -3.21 -7.24
C ALA A 20 8.94 -4.47 -6.87
N SER A 21 9.99 -4.31 -6.08
CA SER A 21 10.86 -5.40 -5.62
C SER A 21 10.98 -5.36 -4.09
N THR A 22 10.84 -6.53 -3.47
CA THR A 22 10.91 -6.70 -2.01
C THR A 22 12.06 -7.63 -1.66
N PHE A 23 12.98 -7.19 -0.78
CA PHE A 23 14.17 -7.93 -0.40
C PHE A 23 14.22 -8.11 1.14
N PRO A 24 13.54 -9.12 1.70
CA PRO A 24 13.52 -9.35 3.13
C PRO A 24 14.85 -9.97 3.62
N TYR A 25 15.24 -9.64 4.84
CA TYR A 25 16.36 -10.27 5.54
C TYR A 25 15.89 -10.74 6.92
N ILE A 26 16.09 -12.03 7.21
CA ILE A 26 15.74 -12.64 8.50
C ILE A 26 16.95 -13.42 8.98
N GLU A 27 17.46 -13.06 10.16
CA GLU A 27 18.54 -13.77 10.84
C GLU A 27 18.10 -14.12 12.26
N ALA A 28 18.24 -15.38 12.64
CA ALA A 28 17.81 -15.88 13.95
C ALA A 28 18.85 -16.83 14.54
N ALA A 29 19.33 -16.51 15.74
CA ALA A 29 20.39 -17.26 16.41
C ALA A 29 19.89 -18.45 17.26
N ASP A 30 18.59 -18.51 17.58
CA ASP A 30 17.97 -19.55 18.43
C ASP A 30 16.81 -20.21 17.67
N GLY A 31 16.67 -21.54 17.80
CA GLY A 31 15.62 -22.33 17.16
C GLY A 31 14.24 -22.22 17.85
N ASN A 32 14.18 -21.58 19.02
CA ASN A 32 12.92 -21.33 19.74
C ASN A 32 12.16 -20.08 19.27
N ASN A 33 12.57 -19.46 18.16
CA ASN A 33 11.93 -18.26 17.61
C ASN A 33 10.79 -18.61 16.63
N GLN A 34 9.72 -17.82 16.64
CA GLN A 34 8.64 -17.88 15.64
C GLN A 34 8.72 -16.64 14.76
N LEU A 35 8.97 -16.83 13.47
CA LEU A 35 9.19 -15.76 12.51
C LEU A 35 8.31 -16.02 11.29
N GLU A 36 7.50 -15.03 10.93
CA GLU A 36 6.57 -15.09 9.81
C GLU A 36 6.84 -13.90 8.89
N HIS A 37 6.92 -14.16 7.59
CA HIS A 37 7.08 -13.12 6.58
C HIS A 37 6.08 -13.34 5.43
N GLU A 38 5.35 -12.28 5.11
CA GLU A 38 4.43 -12.22 3.99
C GLU A 38 4.82 -11.08 3.06
N ALA A 39 4.72 -11.31 1.76
CA ALA A 39 4.91 -10.29 0.74
C ALA A 39 3.91 -10.46 -0.41
N THR A 40 3.13 -9.42 -0.68
CA THR A 40 2.09 -9.44 -1.71
C THR A 40 2.27 -8.29 -2.69
N THR A 41 2.24 -8.59 -3.99
CA THR A 41 2.21 -7.57 -5.04
C THR A 41 0.82 -7.51 -5.65
N SER A 42 0.18 -6.37 -5.51
CA SER A 42 -1.12 -6.06 -6.10
C SER A 42 -0.96 -5.07 -7.25
N ARG A 43 -1.86 -5.14 -8.23
CA ARG A 43 -1.91 -4.18 -9.35
C ARG A 43 -3.29 -3.54 -9.39
N VAL A 44 -3.33 -2.22 -9.52
CA VAL A 44 -4.57 -1.50 -9.81
C VAL A 44 -4.97 -1.84 -11.24
N SER A 45 -6.10 -2.53 -11.42
CA SER A 45 -6.58 -2.90 -12.74
C SER A 45 -7.27 -1.73 -13.43
N ASP A 46 -7.12 -1.64 -14.75
CA ASP A 46 -7.84 -0.66 -15.58
C ASP A 46 -9.36 -0.84 -15.44
N GLU A 47 -9.83 -2.07 -15.20
CA GLU A 47 -11.25 -2.36 -14.95
C GLU A 47 -11.74 -1.74 -13.63
N GLN A 48 -10.95 -1.82 -12.55
CA GLN A 48 -11.28 -1.15 -11.29
C GLN A 48 -11.34 0.37 -11.45
N LEU A 49 -10.38 0.96 -12.18
CA LEU A 49 -10.38 2.39 -12.46
C LEU A 49 -11.57 2.80 -13.34
N LEU A 50 -11.84 2.03 -14.40
CA LEU A 50 -12.99 2.26 -15.27
C LEU A 50 -14.31 2.14 -14.51
N TYR A 51 -14.41 1.18 -13.58
CA TYR A 51 -15.57 1.04 -12.72
C TYR A 51 -15.79 2.30 -11.86
N LEU A 52 -14.75 2.80 -11.21
CA LEU A 52 -14.82 4.01 -10.39
C LEU A 52 -15.14 5.25 -11.24
N GLN A 53 -14.53 5.38 -12.41
CA GLN A 53 -14.84 6.44 -13.37
C GLN A 53 -16.28 6.38 -13.88
N SER A 54 -16.83 5.18 -14.10
CA SER A 54 -18.24 5.01 -14.49
C SER A 54 -19.22 5.49 -13.42
N ARG A 55 -18.76 5.60 -12.17
CA ARG A 55 -19.52 6.19 -11.04
C ARG A 55 -19.36 7.71 -10.94
N GLY A 56 -18.65 8.33 -11.87
CA GLY A 56 -18.47 9.79 -11.95
C GLY A 56 -17.22 10.31 -11.24
N LEU A 57 -16.32 9.44 -10.78
CA LEU A 57 -15.04 9.85 -10.21
C LEU A 57 -14.06 10.24 -11.33
N ALA A 58 -13.34 11.34 -11.15
CA ALA A 58 -12.20 11.63 -12.02
C ALA A 58 -11.12 10.54 -11.86
N THR A 59 -10.26 10.37 -12.86
CA THR A 59 -9.18 9.35 -12.82
C THR A 59 -8.31 9.48 -11.57
N GLU A 60 -7.92 10.71 -11.21
CA GLU A 60 -7.09 10.97 -10.04
C GLU A 60 -7.82 10.65 -8.73
N GLU A 61 -9.13 10.95 -8.65
CA GLU A 61 -9.96 10.59 -7.49
C GLU A 61 -10.12 9.08 -7.36
N ALA A 62 -10.31 8.37 -8.48
CA ALA A 62 -10.40 6.91 -8.51
C ALA A 62 -9.09 6.26 -8.04
N VAL A 63 -7.94 6.76 -8.50
CA VAL A 63 -6.62 6.25 -8.09
C VAL A 63 -6.37 6.56 -6.61
N SER A 64 -6.64 7.80 -6.17
CA SER A 64 -6.51 8.19 -4.77
C SER A 64 -7.36 7.32 -3.86
N LEU A 65 -8.59 7.00 -4.26
CA LEU A 65 -9.47 6.11 -3.49
C LEU A 65 -8.85 4.71 -3.31
N VAL A 66 -8.31 4.11 -4.37
CA VAL A 66 -7.69 2.78 -4.31
C VAL A 66 -6.45 2.78 -3.42
N ILE A 67 -5.58 3.77 -3.56
CA ILE A 67 -4.35 3.88 -2.76
C ILE A 67 -4.68 4.15 -1.29
N ASN A 68 -5.65 5.01 -1.00
CA ASN A 68 -6.07 5.28 0.38
C ASN A 68 -6.61 4.02 1.06
N GLY A 69 -7.35 3.18 0.31
CA GLY A 69 -7.78 1.87 0.80
C GLY A 69 -6.61 0.91 1.04
N PHE A 70 -5.63 0.89 0.14
CA PHE A 70 -4.41 0.08 0.30
C PHE A 70 -3.57 0.48 1.53
N CYS A 71 -3.49 1.77 1.82
CA CYS A 71 -2.73 2.30 2.97
C CYS A 71 -3.56 2.39 4.26
N GLN A 72 -4.80 1.88 4.30
CA GLN A 72 -5.71 2.06 5.43
C GLN A 72 -5.10 1.57 6.76
N ASP A 73 -4.55 0.36 6.79
CA ASP A 73 -3.96 -0.23 8.00
C ASP A 73 -2.80 0.60 8.55
N VAL A 74 -2.06 1.30 7.67
CA VAL A 74 -0.97 2.21 8.06
C VAL A 74 -1.54 3.50 8.66
N PHE A 75 -2.59 4.05 8.04
CA PHE A 75 -3.23 5.28 8.54
C PHE A 75 -3.93 5.08 9.87
N GLU A 76 -4.48 3.90 10.14
CA GLU A 76 -5.09 3.55 11.43
C GLU A 76 -4.09 3.54 12.60
N GLN A 77 -2.79 3.39 12.30
CA GLN A 77 -1.72 3.49 13.31
C GLN A 77 -1.28 4.93 13.59
N LEU A 78 -1.70 5.89 12.77
CA LEU A 78 -1.37 7.31 12.95
C LEU A 78 -2.41 8.01 13.83
N PRO A 79 -2.00 8.98 14.66
CA PRO A 79 -2.96 9.87 15.30
C PRO A 79 -3.82 10.58 14.25
N MET A 80 -5.09 10.84 14.58
CA MET A 80 -6.10 11.33 13.64
C MET A 80 -5.65 12.59 12.88
N GLU A 81 -5.02 13.55 13.57
CA GLU A 81 -4.53 14.77 12.93
C GLU A 81 -3.47 14.51 11.84
N PHE A 82 -2.63 13.48 12.00
CA PHE A 82 -1.59 13.13 11.04
C PHE A 82 -2.10 12.21 9.93
N ALA A 83 -3.08 11.35 10.22
CA ALA A 83 -3.71 10.51 9.23
C ALA A 83 -4.41 11.36 8.14
N ALA A 84 -5.19 12.36 8.57
CA ALA A 84 -5.90 13.26 7.65
C ALA A 84 -4.93 14.07 6.76
N GLU A 85 -3.83 14.56 7.33
CA GLU A 85 -2.82 15.30 6.58
C GLU A 85 -2.06 14.38 5.60
N SER A 86 -1.70 13.17 6.03
CA SER A 86 -0.97 12.21 5.20
C SER A 86 -1.77 11.78 3.97
N GLN A 87 -3.08 11.55 4.12
CA GLN A 87 -3.99 11.24 3.01
C GLN A 87 -4.05 12.39 1.99
N LYS A 88 -4.07 13.63 2.48
CA LYS A 88 -4.11 14.83 1.63
C LYS A 88 -2.81 15.02 0.86
N LEU A 89 -1.67 14.88 1.53
CA LEU A 89 -0.34 14.98 0.90
C LEU A 89 -0.12 13.86 -0.12
N LEU A 90 -0.59 12.65 0.18
CA LEU A 90 -0.52 11.52 -0.75
C LEU A 90 -1.33 11.82 -2.02
N SER A 91 -2.57 12.30 -1.87
CA SER A 91 -3.42 12.67 -3.01
C SER A 91 -2.78 13.74 -3.90
N MET A 92 -2.16 14.77 -3.29
CA MET A 92 -1.45 15.81 -4.04
C MET A 92 -0.22 15.30 -4.79
N LYS A 93 0.49 14.29 -4.27
CA LYS A 93 1.63 13.69 -4.99
C LYS A 93 1.19 12.88 -6.21
N LEU A 94 -0.03 12.37 -6.19
CA LEU A 94 -0.59 11.54 -7.25
C LEU A 94 -1.20 12.38 -8.38
N GLU A 95 -1.59 13.63 -8.07
CA GLU A 95 -2.05 14.61 -9.05
C GLU A 95 -0.96 14.86 -10.11
N GLY A 96 -1.28 14.63 -11.39
CA GLY A 96 -0.36 14.80 -12.51
C GLY A 96 0.81 13.80 -12.61
N THR A 97 0.92 12.79 -11.74
CA THR A 97 1.95 11.72 -11.85
C THR A 97 1.38 10.37 -12.31
N VAL A 98 0.05 10.26 -12.35
CA VAL A 98 -0.66 9.06 -12.82
C VAL A 98 -1.25 9.34 -14.20
N GLY A 99 -0.46 9.03 -15.23
CA GLY A 99 -0.78 9.25 -16.64
C GLY A 99 0.42 9.04 -17.54
#